data_AF-A0AAJ1J625-F1
#
_entry.id   AF-A0AAJ1J625-F1
#
_cell.length_a   1.000
_cell.length_b   1.000
_cell.length_c   1.000
_cell.angle_alpha   90.00
_cell.angle_beta   90.00
_cell.angle_gamma   90.00
#
_symmetry.space_group_name_H-M   'P 1'
#
loop_
_entity.id
_entity.type
_entity.pdbx_description
1 polymer ?
#
loop_
_entity_poly.entity_id
_entity_poly.type
_entity_poly.pdbx_seq_one_letter_code
_entity_poly.pdbx_strand_id
1 'polypeptide(L)'
;MHYASVTLKMPANKRGEPVPLYYVGCQEMNNDKELSWHLLTSEPVTCQEDARRILDYYEKRWLIEEFHKAWKSGGTQVEALRMQSKDNLEKMVVLLAFIAVRVHQLRYVGLNRAEAEKQSCETRLSPLA
;
A
#
# COMPACT_ATOMS: atom_id res chain seq x y z
N MET A 1 10.80 -7.39 -19.22
CA MET A 1 10.04 -7.98 -18.08
C MET A 1 10.29 -9.47 -18.06
N HIS A 2 10.65 -10.03 -16.92
CA HIS A 2 11.02 -11.43 -16.76
C HIS A 2 10.18 -12.06 -15.65
N TYR A 3 9.81 -13.33 -15.79
CA TYR A 3 9.14 -14.07 -14.73
C TYR A 3 9.58 -15.54 -14.74
N ALA A 4 9.57 -16.17 -13.57
CA ALA A 4 9.96 -17.57 -13.42
C ALA A 4 9.33 -18.20 -12.17
N SER A 5 9.05 -19.50 -12.24
CA SER A 5 8.87 -20.31 -11.04
C SER A 5 10.24 -20.53 -10.39
N VAL A 6 10.34 -20.26 -9.09
CA VAL A 6 11.58 -20.35 -8.32
C VAL A 6 11.34 -21.11 -7.02
N THR A 7 12.40 -21.66 -6.45
CA THR A 7 12.35 -22.28 -5.12
C THR A 7 13.36 -21.57 -4.23
N LEU A 8 12.84 -20.83 -3.24
CA LEU A 8 13.67 -20.08 -2.31
C LEU A 8 14.25 -21.04 -1.28
N LYS A 9 15.58 -21.16 -1.29
CA LYS A 9 16.32 -21.97 -0.32
C LYS A 9 16.32 -21.29 1.05
N MET A 10 16.39 -22.10 2.10
CA MET A 10 16.59 -21.56 3.44
C MET A 10 17.94 -20.86 3.56
N PRO A 11 18.03 -19.75 4.32
CA PRO A 11 19.31 -19.14 4.66
C PRO A 11 20.23 -20.17 5.32
N ALA A 12 21.52 -20.11 5.02
CA ALA A 12 22.51 -21.11 5.45
C ALA A 12 22.51 -21.39 6.98
N ASN A 13 22.12 -20.39 7.78
CA ASN A 13 22.11 -20.45 9.24
C ASN A 13 20.76 -20.89 9.84
N LYS A 14 19.81 -21.37 9.03
CA LYS A 14 18.47 -21.77 9.46
C LYS A 14 18.12 -23.16 8.93
N ARG A 15 17.33 -23.91 9.70
CA ARG A 15 16.75 -25.19 9.28
C ARG A 15 15.31 -24.96 8.82
N GLY A 16 14.92 -25.60 7.72
CA GLY A 16 13.58 -25.52 7.17
C GLY A 16 13.52 -26.04 5.74
N GLU A 17 12.32 -26.15 5.20
CA GLU A 17 12.07 -26.64 3.84
C GLU A 17 12.13 -25.50 2.81
N PRO A 18 12.69 -25.73 1.61
CA PRO A 18 12.65 -24.74 0.54
C PRO A 18 11.21 -24.35 0.18
N VAL A 19 10.98 -23.07 -0.10
CA VAL A 19 9.64 -22.55 -0.38
C VAL A 19 9.48 -22.30 -1.89
N PRO A 20 8.59 -23.03 -2.59
CA PRO A 20 8.28 -22.75 -3.99
C PRO A 20 7.44 -21.47 -4.09
N LEU A 21 7.81 -20.58 -5.02
CA LEU A 21 7.13 -19.31 -5.26
C LEU A 21 7.47 -18.77 -6.66
N TYR A 22 6.92 -17.62 -7.03
CA TYR A 22 7.13 -17.02 -8.34
C TYR A 22 7.94 -15.73 -8.22
N TYR A 23 8.78 -15.51 -9.22
CA TYR A 23 9.60 -14.31 -9.36
C TYR A 23 9.09 -13.47 -10.54
N VAL A 24 9.03 -12.15 -10.34
CA VAL A 24 8.74 -11.16 -11.38
C VAL A 24 9.80 -10.06 -11.33
N GLY A 25 10.50 -9.85 -12.45
CA GLY A 25 11.48 -8.80 -12.65
C GLY A 25 11.01 -7.76 -13.66
N CYS A 26 11.06 -6.48 -13.28
CA CYS A 26 10.76 -5.35 -14.16
C CYS A 26 11.90 -4.33 -14.08
N GLN A 27 12.45 -3.94 -15.22
CA GLN A 27 13.54 -2.98 -15.31
C GLN A 27 13.17 -1.94 -16.37
N GLU A 28 13.32 -0.67 -16.01
CA GLU A 28 13.18 0.46 -16.91
C GLU A 28 14.30 0.43 -17.98
N MET A 29 14.00 0.76 -19.23
CA MET A 29 15.01 0.73 -20.31
C MET A 29 15.60 2.11 -20.58
N ASN A 30 16.90 2.16 -20.88
CA ASN A 30 17.63 3.31 -21.43
C ASN A 30 17.84 4.48 -20.44
N ASN A 31 18.23 4.19 -19.20
CA ASN A 31 18.59 5.24 -18.23
C ASN A 31 19.86 4.86 -17.45
N ASP A 32 20.70 5.83 -17.07
CA ASP A 32 21.92 5.54 -16.29
C ASP A 32 21.61 5.17 -14.82
N LYS A 33 20.35 5.33 -14.39
CA LYS A 33 19.83 4.95 -13.05
C LYS A 33 18.46 4.28 -13.16
N GLU A 34 18.41 3.14 -13.85
CA GLU A 34 17.16 2.42 -14.14
C GLU A 34 16.47 1.96 -12.86
N LEU A 35 15.16 2.22 -12.79
CA LEU A 35 14.32 1.59 -11.77
C LEU A 35 14.24 0.09 -12.06
N SER A 36 14.66 -0.73 -11.10
CA SER A 36 14.58 -2.19 -11.17
C SER A 36 13.79 -2.75 -9.99
N TRP A 37 12.69 -3.45 -10.29
CA TRP A 37 11.89 -4.18 -9.33
C TRP A 37 12.12 -5.67 -9.46
N HIS A 38 12.40 -6.29 -8.31
CA HIS A 38 12.54 -7.72 -8.12
C HIS A 38 11.51 -8.17 -7.11
N LEU A 39 10.46 -8.83 -7.57
CA LEU A 39 9.31 -9.20 -6.75
C LEU A 39 9.24 -10.71 -6.61
N LEU A 40 8.99 -11.16 -5.39
CA LEU A 40 8.67 -12.55 -5.06
C LEU A 40 7.21 -12.61 -4.63
N THR A 41 6.45 -13.54 -5.18
CA THR A 41 5.01 -13.64 -4.95
C THR A 41 4.56 -15.09 -4.84
N SER A 42 3.54 -15.33 -4.02
CA SER A 42 2.82 -16.61 -3.94
C SER A 42 1.78 -16.76 -5.07
N GLU A 43 1.38 -15.66 -5.70
CA GLU A 43 0.44 -15.67 -6.81
C GLU A 43 1.06 -16.38 -8.02
N PRO A 44 0.35 -17.31 -8.69
CA PRO A 44 0.86 -17.98 -9.88
C PRO A 44 1.22 -17.00 -11.00
N VAL A 45 2.40 -17.19 -11.60
CA VAL A 45 2.84 -16.43 -12.76
C VAL A 45 3.26 -17.39 -13.86
N THR A 46 2.38 -17.56 -14.85
CA THR A 46 2.56 -18.51 -15.96
C THR A 46 2.67 -17.82 -17.31
N CYS A 47 2.15 -16.61 -17.43
CA CYS A 47 2.25 -15.79 -18.63
C CYS A 47 2.62 -14.33 -18.31
N GLN A 48 2.77 -13.54 -19.37
CA GLN A 48 3.16 -12.14 -19.26
C GLN A 48 2.07 -11.29 -18.59
N GLU A 49 0.81 -11.62 -18.81
CA GLU A 49 -0.35 -10.96 -18.22
C GLU A 49 -0.40 -11.14 -16.70
N ASP A 50 -0.05 -12.33 -16.21
CA ASP A 50 0.07 -12.59 -14.77
C ASP A 50 1.15 -11.70 -14.16
N ALA A 51 2.33 -11.67 -14.77
CA ALA A 51 3.45 -10.83 -14.30
C ALA A 51 3.08 -9.35 -14.26
N ARG A 52 2.34 -8.86 -15.26
CA ARG A 52 1.82 -7.48 -15.27
C ARG A 52 0.87 -7.22 -14.10
N ARG A 53 -0.04 -8.15 -13.80
CA ARG A 53 -0.95 -8.03 -12.66
C ARG A 53 -0.21 -7.94 -11.32
N ILE A 54 0.90 -8.65 -11.16
CA ILE A 54 1.76 -8.53 -9.95
C ILE A 54 2.36 -7.12 -9.83
N LEU A 55 2.81 -6.54 -10.95
CA LEU A 55 3.29 -5.16 -10.96
C LEU A 55 2.16 -4.18 -10.60
N ASP A 56 0.96 -4.35 -11.18
CA ASP A 56 -0.20 -3.52 -10.85
C ASP A 56 -0.55 -3.57 -9.35
N TYR A 57 -0.35 -4.73 -8.69
CA TYR A 57 -0.51 -4.85 -7.24
C TYR A 57 0.60 -4.12 -6.48
N TYR A 58 1.85 -4.31 -6.89
CA TYR A 58 3.00 -3.71 -6.21
C TYR A 58 3.04 -2.18 -6.35
N GLU A 59 2.59 -1.63 -7.46
CA GLU A 59 2.40 -0.18 -7.66
C GLU A 59 1.51 0.43 -6.57
N LYS A 60 0.51 -0.32 -6.09
CA LYS A 60 -0.41 0.13 -5.03
C LYS A 60 0.24 0.10 -3.64
N ARG A 61 1.46 -0.43 -3.47
CA ARG A 61 2.17 -0.44 -2.18
C ARG A 61 2.29 0.98 -1.60
N TRP A 62 2.48 1.98 -2.44
CA TRP A 62 2.63 3.38 -2.01
C TRP A 62 1.40 3.95 -1.28
N LEU A 63 0.21 3.36 -1.44
CA LEU A 63 -1.01 3.82 -0.77
C LEU A 63 -0.85 3.86 0.76
N ILE A 64 -0.07 2.96 1.36
CA ILE A 64 0.18 2.98 2.81
C ILE A 64 1.03 4.19 3.23
N GLU A 65 1.92 4.67 2.37
CA GLU A 65 2.74 5.85 2.64
C GLU A 65 1.88 7.11 2.58
N GLU A 66 0.93 7.17 1.65
CA GLU A 66 -0.07 8.24 1.61
C GLU A 66 -1.00 8.21 2.84
N PHE A 67 -1.36 7.03 3.35
CA PHE A 67 -2.05 6.89 4.64
C PHE A 67 -1.20 7.42 5.80
N HIS A 68 0.07 7.03 5.90
CA HIS A 68 0.97 7.52 6.95
C HIS A 68 1.13 9.04 6.89
N LYS A 69 1.22 9.62 5.68
CA LYS A 69 1.25 11.06 5.50
C LYS A 69 -0.03 11.72 6.00
N ALA A 70 -1.21 11.21 5.64
CA ALA A 70 -2.49 11.73 6.11
C ALA A 70 -2.63 11.63 7.65
N TRP A 71 -2.11 10.55 8.25
CA TRP A 71 -2.18 10.32 9.68
C TRP A 71 -1.23 11.24 10.48
N LYS A 72 -0.01 11.41 9.97
CA LYS A 72 1.07 12.09 10.70
C LYS A 72 1.14 13.59 10.49
N SER A 73 1.20 14.06 9.25
CA SER A 73 1.56 15.46 8.97
C SER A 73 0.63 16.16 7.97
N GLY A 74 -0.10 15.41 7.14
CA GLY A 74 -0.93 15.96 6.07
C GLY A 74 -2.43 15.99 6.34
N GLY A 75 -2.89 15.48 7.49
CA GLY A 75 -4.32 15.41 7.83
C GLY A 75 -4.57 15.52 9.33
N THR A 76 -4.43 14.41 10.06
CA THR A 76 -4.82 14.35 11.48
C THR A 76 -3.76 14.84 12.46
N GLN A 77 -2.52 15.03 12.01
CA GLN A 77 -1.43 15.57 12.82
C GLN A 77 -1.17 14.78 14.13
N VAL A 78 -1.23 13.45 14.08
CA VAL A 78 -1.21 12.59 15.28
C VAL A 78 0.04 12.81 16.17
N GLU A 79 1.19 13.14 15.58
CA GLU A 79 2.45 13.37 16.30
C GLU A 79 2.50 14.72 17.04
N ALA A 80 1.54 15.63 16.76
CA ALA A 80 1.39 16.90 17.44
C ALA A 80 0.57 16.82 18.74
N LEU A 81 -0.03 15.67 19.04
CA LEU A 81 -0.79 15.47 20.28
C LEU A 81 0.08 15.70 21.52
N ARG A 82 -0.50 16.29 22.57
CA ARG A 82 0.13 16.58 23.86
C ARG A 82 -0.70 16.03 25.03
N MET A 83 -1.17 14.79 24.87
CA MET A 83 -1.93 14.07 25.89
C MET A 83 -1.02 13.76 27.09
N GLN A 84 -1.56 13.94 28.31
CA GLN A 84 -0.79 13.81 29.56
C GLN A 84 -0.73 12.37 30.09
N SER A 85 -1.39 11.41 29.43
CA SER A 85 -1.28 9.98 29.75
C SER A 85 -1.05 9.16 28.50
N LYS A 86 -0.28 8.09 28.65
CA LYS A 86 -0.01 7.11 27.59
C LYS A 86 -1.31 6.49 27.06
N ASP A 87 -2.19 6.05 27.95
CA ASP A 87 -3.45 5.40 27.57
C ASP A 87 -4.37 6.32 26.76
N ASN A 88 -4.41 7.62 27.10
CA ASN A 88 -5.20 8.59 26.33
C ASN A 88 -4.55 8.86 24.97
N LEU A 89 -3.21 8.91 24.91
CA LEU A 89 -2.50 9.03 23.65
C LEU A 89 -2.79 7.84 22.74
N GLU A 90 -2.69 6.61 23.23
CA GLU A 90 -2.97 5.40 22.44
C GLU A 90 -4.40 5.38 21.88
N LYS A 91 -5.40 5.71 22.70
CA LYS A 91 -6.79 5.81 22.25
C LYS A 91 -6.95 6.83 21.12
N MET A 92 -6.35 8.02 21.28
CA MET A 92 -6.43 9.09 20.28
C MET A 92 -5.68 8.73 18.99
N VAL A 93 -4.52 8.10 19.10
CA VAL A 93 -3.72 7.61 17.96
C VAL A 93 -4.56 6.67 17.09
N VAL A 94 -5.30 5.73 17.70
CA VAL A 94 -6.19 4.81 17.01
C VAL A 94 -7.38 5.53 16.36
N LEU A 95 -8.05 6.43 17.08
CA LEU A 95 -9.16 7.21 16.53
C LEU A 95 -8.74 8.04 15.32
N LEU A 96 -7.60 8.73 15.42
CA LEU A 96 -7.06 9.53 14.33
C LEU A 96 -6.64 8.67 13.12
N ALA A 97 -6.24 7.41 13.32
CA ALA A 97 -5.94 6.52 12.19
C ALA A 97 -7.19 6.28 11.31
N PHE A 98 -8.35 6.03 11.91
CA PHE A 98 -9.60 5.87 11.14
C PHE A 98 -10.01 7.17 10.44
N ILE A 99 -9.82 8.33 11.09
CA ILE A 99 -10.08 9.62 10.48
C ILE A 99 -9.13 9.86 9.29
N ALA A 100 -7.85 9.51 9.42
CA ALA A 100 -6.88 9.62 8.34
C ALA A 100 -7.26 8.78 7.12
N VAL A 101 -7.81 7.56 7.32
CA VAL A 101 -8.38 6.75 6.23
C VAL A 101 -9.52 7.49 5.53
N ARG A 102 -10.43 8.13 6.27
CA ARG A 102 -11.54 8.89 5.69
C ARG A 102 -11.06 10.11 4.91
N VAL A 103 -10.10 10.87 5.45
CA VAL A 103 -9.47 12.00 4.75
C VAL A 103 -8.80 11.52 3.46
N HIS A 104 -8.08 10.40 3.50
CA HIS A 104 -7.46 9.82 2.32
C HIS A 104 -8.50 9.39 1.26
N GLN A 105 -9.58 8.74 1.67
CA GLN A 105 -10.70 8.36 0.78
C GLN A 105 -11.35 9.58 0.12
N LEU A 106 -11.62 10.64 0.89
CA LEU A 106 -12.20 11.88 0.38
C LEU A 106 -11.29 12.54 -0.65
N ARG A 107 -9.98 12.62 -0.37
CA ARG A 107 -9.00 13.12 -1.33
C ARG A 107 -8.95 12.27 -2.61
N TYR A 108 -8.94 10.95 -2.48
CA TYR A 108 -8.91 10.05 -3.63
C TYR A 108 -10.13 10.26 -4.54
N VAL A 109 -11.34 10.32 -3.98
CA VAL A 109 -12.56 10.59 -4.75
C VAL A 109 -12.56 12.00 -5.33
N GLY A 110 -12.20 13.01 -4.54
CA GLY A 110 -12.16 14.40 -4.99
C GLY A 110 -11.18 14.68 -6.14
N LEU A 111 -10.08 13.91 -6.23
CA LEU A 111 -9.13 13.98 -7.34
C LEU A 111 -9.59 13.16 -8.57
N ASN A 112 -10.58 12.29 -8.43
CA ASN A 112 -11.11 11.43 -9.49
C ASN A 112 -12.57 11.79 -9.81
N ARG A 113 -12.77 12.92 -10.50
CA ARG A 113 -14.10 13.48 -10.80
C ARG A 113 -15.08 12.48 -11.42
N ALA A 114 -14.63 11.70 -12.41
CA ALA A 114 -15.47 10.71 -13.09
C ALA A 114 -15.97 9.60 -12.15
N GLU A 115 -15.23 9.30 -11.09
CA GLU A 115 -15.63 8.33 -10.07
C GLU A 115 -16.51 8.99 -9.00
N ALA A 116 -16.18 10.23 -8.62
CA ALA A 116 -16.98 11.01 -7.67
C ALA A 116 -18.42 11.21 -8.14
N GLU A 117 -18.63 11.47 -9.43
CA GLU A 117 -19.97 11.68 -10.01
C GLU A 117 -20.85 10.41 -9.96
N LYS A 118 -20.26 9.23 -9.78
CA LYS A 118 -21.00 7.94 -9.72
C LYS A 118 -21.42 7.56 -8.30
N GLN A 119 -20.96 8.26 -7.27
CA GLN A 119 -21.12 7.85 -5.88
C GLN A 119 -21.78 8.95 -5.05
N SER A 120 -22.76 8.58 -4.21
CA SER A 120 -23.34 9.51 -3.24
C SER A 120 -22.30 9.91 -2.19
N CYS A 121 -22.31 11.18 -1.77
CA CYS A 121 -21.47 11.67 -0.69
C CYS A 121 -21.74 10.97 0.65
N GLU A 122 -22.95 10.45 0.84
CA GLU A 122 -23.39 9.71 2.04
C GLU A 122 -22.61 8.39 2.25
N THR A 123 -21.96 7.87 1.22
CA THR A 123 -21.11 6.67 1.32
C THR A 123 -19.87 6.93 2.20
N ARG A 124 -19.51 8.19 2.43
CA ARG A 124 -18.31 8.61 3.19
C ARG A 124 -18.62 9.64 4.26
N LEU A 125 -19.62 10.50 4.03
CA LEU A 125 -20.06 11.53 4.94
C LEU A 125 -21.34 11.06 5.64
N SER A 126 -21.40 11.26 6.95
CA SER A 126 -22.66 11.08 7.68
C SER A 126 -23.56 12.30 7.47
N PRO A 127 -24.89 12.12 7.45
CA PRO A 127 -25.81 13.26 7.44
C PRO A 127 -25.55 14.15 8.66
N LEU A 128 -25.78 15.46 8.47
CA LEU A 128 -25.78 16.40 9.59
C LEU A 128 -26.99 16.06 10.49
N ALA A 129 -26.70 15.80 11.76
CA ALA A 129 -27.71 15.56 12.79
C ALA A 129 -28.47 16.84 13.14
#